data_AF-A0A067PHA7-F1
#
_entry.id   AF-A0A067PHA7-F1
#
_cell.length_a   1.000
_cell.length_b   1.000
_cell.length_c   1.000
_cell.angle_alpha   90.00
_cell.angle_beta   90.00
_cell.angle_gamma   90.00
#
_symmetry.space_group_name_H-M   'P 1'
#
loop_
_entity.id
_entity.type
_entity.pdbx_description
1 polymer ?
#
loop_
_entity_poly.entity_id
_entity_poly.type
_entity_poly.pdbx_seq_one_letter_code
_entity_poly.pdbx_strand_id
1 'polypeptide(L)'
;MPTRWIGSITDALKPKYVPDAAYDSHGGSFCLKDTREDVIEKVLDWAAASDNGPRVFWLHGLAGLGKLTVARTVADRLEKADGLGPKLAATFFFSRDSTNCSNIGRFFPTIAQQLATSHTFICEDMDNILKKDPYILDKDPQRQFKTLILDTIRSYAGSLPTPIVVVDALDECE
;
A
#
# COMPACT_ATOMS: atom_id res chain seq x y z
N MET A 1 -16.54 16.30 9.34
CA MET A 1 -16.82 15.03 10.06
C MET A 1 -15.91 13.83 9.72
N PRO A 2 -14.96 13.85 8.75
CA PRO A 2 -14.00 12.73 8.56
C PRO A 2 -12.92 12.60 9.66
N THR A 3 -12.56 13.71 10.31
CA THR A 3 -11.40 13.79 11.21
C THR A 3 -11.50 12.94 12.48
N ARG A 4 -12.71 12.66 12.98
CA ARG A 4 -12.90 11.84 14.18
C ARG A 4 -12.52 10.36 13.95
N TRP A 5 -12.85 9.82 12.77
CA TRP A 5 -12.57 8.44 12.43
C TRP A 5 -11.09 8.22 12.11
N ILE A 6 -10.48 9.16 11.38
CA ILE A 6 -9.06 9.09 11.04
C ILE A 6 -8.20 8.99 12.30
N GLY A 7 -8.48 9.80 13.33
CA GLY A 7 -7.78 9.72 14.61
C GLY A 7 -7.96 8.36 15.31
N SER A 8 -9.21 7.89 15.42
CA SER A 8 -9.55 6.58 16.02
C SER A 8 -8.80 5.42 15.35
N ILE A 9 -8.83 5.37 14.01
CA ILE A 9 -8.19 4.31 13.23
C ILE A 9 -6.68 4.40 13.32
N THR A 10 -6.13 5.61 13.23
CA THR A 10 -4.69 5.84 13.37
C THR A 10 -4.22 5.33 14.71
N ASP A 11 -4.91 5.65 15.80
CA ASP A 11 -4.56 5.18 17.14
C ASP A 11 -4.69 3.65 17.28
N ALA A 12 -5.74 3.06 16.70
CA ALA A 12 -5.98 1.63 16.75
C ALA A 12 -4.93 0.83 15.95
N LEU A 13 -4.50 1.31 14.78
CA LEU A 13 -3.54 0.62 13.91
C LEU A 13 -2.08 0.93 14.24
N LYS A 14 -1.82 2.04 14.96
CA LYS A 14 -0.49 2.50 15.39
C LYS A 14 0.43 1.41 15.96
N PRO A 15 -0.05 0.43 16.77
CA PRO A 15 0.84 -0.59 17.34
C PRO A 15 1.54 -1.47 16.29
N LYS A 16 0.91 -1.67 15.12
CA LYS A 16 1.46 -2.50 14.03
C LYS A 16 1.92 -1.69 12.83
N TYR A 17 1.54 -0.42 12.72
CA TYR A 17 1.95 0.47 11.65
C TYR A 17 3.47 0.58 11.52
N VAL A 18 3.97 0.56 10.28
CA VAL A 18 5.39 0.72 9.96
C VAL A 18 5.56 1.93 9.04
N PRO A 19 5.88 3.11 9.59
CA PRO A 19 6.16 4.31 8.78
C PRO A 19 7.30 4.09 7.78
N ASP A 20 8.31 3.31 8.17
CA ASP A 20 9.52 3.05 7.39
C ASP A 20 9.28 2.13 6.18
N ALA A 21 8.08 1.57 6.06
CA ALA A 21 7.67 0.78 4.91
C ALA A 21 7.07 1.67 3.79
N ALA A 22 6.88 2.97 4.04
CA ALA A 22 6.38 3.91 3.04
C ALA A 22 7.45 4.24 1.98
N TYR A 23 7.03 4.49 0.74
CA TYR A 23 7.94 4.76 -0.39
C TYR A 23 8.81 6.00 -0.19
N ASP A 24 8.29 6.99 0.54
CA ASP A 24 8.88 8.29 0.84
C ASP A 24 9.64 8.30 2.19
N SER A 25 9.78 7.14 2.82
CA SER A 25 10.56 6.99 4.05
C SER A 25 12.07 6.85 3.78
N HIS A 26 12.86 7.38 4.73
CA HIS A 26 14.31 7.15 4.90
C HIS A 26 15.22 7.22 3.67
N GLY A 27 15.48 8.43 3.14
CA GLY A 27 16.64 8.69 2.27
C GLY A 27 16.69 7.84 0.99
N GLY A 28 15.57 7.24 0.60
CA GLY A 28 15.47 6.38 -0.56
C GLY A 28 15.78 7.12 -1.85
N SER A 29 16.48 6.46 -2.77
CA SER A 29 16.70 7.01 -4.11
C SER A 29 15.49 6.75 -5.00
N PHE A 30 15.13 7.76 -5.77
CA PHE A 30 14.24 7.69 -6.91
C PHE A 30 15.07 7.55 -8.20
N CYS A 31 14.44 7.12 -9.29
CA CYS A 31 15.05 7.15 -10.60
C CYS A 31 15.50 8.58 -10.91
N LEU A 32 16.69 8.69 -11.50
CA LEU A 32 17.13 9.97 -12.04
C LEU A 32 16.18 10.38 -13.16
N LYS A 33 16.01 11.69 -13.33
CA LYS A 33 15.17 12.23 -14.39
C LYS A 33 15.55 11.61 -15.74
N ASP A 34 14.55 11.25 -16.53
CA ASP A 34 14.69 10.69 -17.89
C ASP A 34 15.39 9.32 -17.93
N THR A 35 15.45 8.60 -16.80
CA THR A 35 15.98 7.22 -16.73
C THR A 35 14.88 6.21 -16.42
N ARG A 36 14.95 5.02 -17.04
CA ARG A 36 13.98 3.92 -16.84
C ARG A 36 12.53 4.30 -17.16
N GLU A 37 12.32 5.37 -17.91
CA GLU A 37 11.00 5.88 -18.29
C GLU A 37 10.19 4.84 -19.03
N ASP A 38 10.82 4.05 -19.90
CA ASP A 38 10.18 2.95 -20.62
C ASP A 38 9.52 1.93 -19.69
N VAL A 39 10.18 1.59 -18.58
CA VAL A 39 9.65 0.66 -17.57
C VAL A 39 8.61 1.34 -16.71
N ILE A 40 8.87 2.58 -16.28
CA ILE A 40 7.96 3.36 -15.42
C ILE A 40 6.62 3.57 -16.14
N GLU A 41 6.65 4.07 -17.37
CA GLU A 41 5.44 4.30 -18.18
C GLU A 41 4.67 3.02 -18.41
N LYS A 42 5.35 1.89 -18.67
CA LYS A 42 4.67 0.60 -18.79
C LYS A 42 3.90 0.20 -17.52
N VAL A 43 4.42 0.52 -16.34
CA VAL A 43 3.72 0.26 -15.07
C VAL A 43 2.56 1.23 -14.86
N LEU A 44 2.75 2.52 -15.21
CA LEU A 44 1.70 3.52 -15.10
C LEU A 44 0.54 3.26 -16.06
N ASP A 45 0.83 2.86 -17.30
CA ASP A 45 -0.16 2.42 -18.29
C ASP A 45 -0.95 1.22 -17.78
N TRP A 46 -0.27 0.24 -17.16
CA TRP A 46 -0.94 -0.88 -16.51
C TRP A 46 -1.85 -0.42 -15.36
N ALA A 47 -1.41 0.52 -14.53
CA ALA A 47 -2.21 1.09 -13.44
C ALA A 47 -3.35 2.01 -13.94
N ALA A 48 -3.27 2.48 -15.18
CA ALA A 48 -4.30 3.26 -15.86
C ALA A 48 -5.33 2.40 -16.59
N ALA A 49 -5.01 1.13 -16.88
CA ALA A 49 -5.88 0.23 -17.63
C ALA A 49 -7.22 -0.02 -16.92
N SER A 50 -8.26 -0.25 -17.72
CA SER A 50 -9.62 -0.55 -17.23
C SER A 50 -9.68 -1.81 -16.37
N ASP A 51 -10.76 -1.93 -15.59
CA ASP A 51 -11.02 -3.02 -14.63
C ASP A 51 -10.99 -4.46 -15.18
N ASN A 52 -10.92 -4.64 -16.48
CA ASN A 52 -10.83 -5.96 -17.13
C ASN A 52 -9.38 -6.43 -17.36
N GLY A 53 -8.38 -5.64 -16.95
CA GLY A 53 -6.95 -5.97 -17.08
C GLY A 53 -6.39 -6.86 -15.96
N PRO A 54 -5.13 -7.31 -16.09
CA PRO A 54 -4.42 -8.01 -15.02
C PRO A 54 -4.37 -7.17 -13.74
N ARG A 55 -4.62 -7.79 -12.57
CA ARG A 55 -4.63 -7.10 -11.27
C ARG A 55 -3.28 -7.11 -10.54
N VAL A 56 -2.27 -7.75 -11.12
CA VAL A 56 -0.90 -7.79 -10.59
C VAL A 56 0.08 -7.50 -11.71
N PHE A 57 0.98 -6.55 -11.47
CA PHE A 57 2.17 -6.32 -12.29
C PHE A 57 3.40 -6.81 -11.53
N TRP A 58 4.16 -7.71 -12.15
CA TRP A 58 5.37 -8.27 -11.55
C TRP A 58 6.62 -7.63 -12.17
N LEU A 59 7.24 -6.68 -11.46
CA LEU A 59 8.50 -6.08 -11.88
C LEU A 59 9.67 -6.99 -11.48
N HIS A 60 10.21 -7.73 -12.45
CA HIS A 60 11.34 -8.65 -12.22
C HIS A 60 12.59 -8.24 -13.00
N GLY A 61 13.73 -8.74 -12.54
CA GLY A 61 15.03 -8.48 -13.15
C GLY A 61 16.16 -8.90 -12.22
N LEU A 62 17.40 -8.87 -12.71
CA LEU A 62 18.58 -9.23 -11.93
C LEU A 62 18.72 -8.34 -10.68
N ALA A 63 19.37 -8.88 -9.64
CA ALA A 63 19.73 -8.11 -8.45
C ALA A 63 20.62 -6.91 -8.85
N GLY A 64 20.49 -5.80 -8.13
CA GLY A 64 21.29 -4.59 -8.37
C GLY A 64 20.86 -3.71 -9.55
N LEU A 65 19.82 -4.05 -10.30
CA LEU A 65 19.35 -3.23 -11.44
C LEU A 65 18.42 -2.05 -11.04
N GLY A 66 18.28 -1.76 -9.75
CA GLY A 66 17.49 -0.61 -9.28
C GLY A 66 15.97 -0.81 -9.30
N LYS A 67 15.48 -2.05 -9.13
CA LYS A 67 14.03 -2.34 -9.06
C LYS A 67 13.34 -1.56 -7.94
N LEU A 68 13.95 -1.53 -6.75
CA LEU A 68 13.53 -0.69 -5.61
C LEU A 68 13.34 0.77 -6.03
N THR A 69 14.33 1.33 -6.73
CA THR A 69 14.33 2.71 -7.21
C THR A 69 13.18 2.96 -8.20
N VAL A 70 12.92 2.01 -9.11
CA VAL A 70 11.76 2.07 -10.03
C VAL A 70 10.45 2.00 -9.26
N ALA A 71 10.31 1.06 -8.30
CA ALA A 71 9.10 0.92 -7.49
C ALA A 71 8.78 2.19 -6.69
N ARG A 72 9.80 2.82 -6.09
CA ARG A 72 9.66 4.13 -5.41
C ARG A 72 9.21 5.24 -6.36
N THR A 73 9.81 5.34 -7.55
CA THR A 73 9.40 6.35 -8.54
C THR A 73 7.99 6.11 -9.06
N VAL A 74 7.60 4.87 -9.28
CA VAL A 74 6.21 4.53 -9.65
C VAL A 74 5.25 4.95 -8.55
N ALA A 75 5.53 4.63 -7.28
CA ALA A 75 4.70 5.05 -6.16
C ALA A 75 4.54 6.57 -6.10
N ASP A 76 5.65 7.31 -6.21
CA ASP A 76 5.65 8.78 -6.23
C ASP A 76 4.81 9.37 -7.38
N ARG A 77 4.89 8.80 -8.58
CA ARG A 77 4.07 9.23 -9.72
C ARG A 77 2.59 8.88 -9.56
N LEU A 78 2.26 7.76 -8.93
CA LEU A 78 0.87 7.36 -8.64
C LEU A 78 0.23 8.23 -7.56
N GLU A 79 1.03 8.70 -6.59
CA GLU A 79 0.60 9.66 -5.56
C GLU A 79 0.35 11.05 -6.18
N LYS A 80 1.21 11.49 -7.11
CA LYS A 80 1.15 12.82 -7.72
C LYS A 80 0.31 12.89 -9.01
N ALA A 81 -0.40 11.83 -9.39
CA ALA A 81 -1.13 11.78 -10.65
C ALA A 81 -2.26 12.83 -10.70
N ASP A 82 -2.24 13.68 -11.72
CA ASP A 82 -3.25 14.72 -11.92
C ASP A 82 -4.55 14.19 -12.56
N GLY A 83 -5.68 14.82 -12.25
CA GLY A 83 -6.96 14.67 -12.96
C GLY A 83 -7.95 13.65 -12.42
N LEU A 84 -7.49 12.54 -11.82
CA LEU A 84 -8.36 11.53 -11.17
C LEU A 84 -8.09 11.36 -9.66
N GLY A 85 -7.16 12.15 -9.11
CA GLY A 85 -6.66 12.02 -7.74
C GLY A 85 -5.58 10.93 -7.60
N PRO A 86 -4.92 10.86 -6.43
CA PRO A 86 -3.88 9.86 -6.16
C PRO A 86 -4.45 8.45 -6.33
N LYS A 87 -3.78 7.62 -7.12
CA LYS A 87 -4.10 6.19 -7.27
C LYS A 87 -3.35 5.30 -6.29
N LEU A 88 -2.26 5.84 -5.73
CA LEU A 88 -1.51 5.13 -4.70
C LEU A 88 -2.36 5.03 -3.44
N ALA A 89 -2.61 3.81 -3.00
CA ALA A 89 -3.36 3.54 -1.78
C ALA A 89 -2.43 3.20 -0.61
N ALA A 90 -1.36 2.45 -0.90
CA ALA A 90 -0.39 2.06 0.09
C ALA A 90 0.91 1.58 -0.56
N THR A 91 1.97 1.59 0.23
CA THR A 91 3.25 0.95 -0.06
C THR A 91 3.76 0.16 1.13
N PHE A 92 4.48 -0.92 0.82
CA PHE A 92 5.28 -1.62 1.81
C PHE A 92 6.57 -2.13 1.17
N PHE A 93 7.69 -1.58 1.63
CA PHE A 93 9.02 -2.01 1.21
C PHE A 93 9.58 -2.93 2.31
N PHE A 94 9.62 -4.22 2.03
CA PHE A 94 10.21 -5.19 2.95
C PHE A 94 11.73 -4.95 3.07
N SER A 95 12.30 -5.27 4.23
CA SER A 95 13.74 -5.19 4.44
C SER A 95 14.17 -6.13 5.56
N ARG A 96 15.14 -7.01 5.30
CA ARG A 96 15.73 -7.90 6.32
C ARG A 96 16.44 -7.14 7.44
N ASP A 97 16.92 -5.94 7.15
CA ASP A 97 17.67 -5.11 8.10
C ASP A 97 16.74 -4.37 9.08
N SER A 98 15.42 -4.45 8.90
CA SER A 98 14.42 -3.85 9.76
C SER A 98 13.47 -4.91 10.30
N THR A 99 13.50 -5.14 11.61
CA THR A 99 12.58 -6.08 12.29
C THR A 99 11.10 -5.74 12.12
N ASN A 100 10.79 -4.47 11.80
CA ASN A 100 9.43 -4.06 11.51
C ASN A 100 9.07 -4.28 10.04
N CYS A 101 9.99 -4.02 9.11
CA CYS A 101 9.76 -4.20 7.68
C CYS A 101 9.96 -5.64 7.20
N SER A 102 10.58 -6.54 7.99
CA SER A 102 10.63 -7.97 7.69
C SER A 102 9.37 -8.71 8.13
N ASN A 103 8.62 -8.18 9.11
CA ASN A 103 7.55 -8.91 9.79
C ASN A 103 6.22 -8.91 9.02
N ILE A 104 5.79 -10.08 8.52
CA ILE A 104 4.53 -10.24 7.78
C ILE A 104 3.29 -9.79 8.58
N GLY A 105 3.31 -9.94 9.90
CA GLY A 105 2.21 -9.56 10.78
C GLY A 105 1.99 -8.05 10.89
N ARG A 106 2.90 -7.24 10.33
CA ARG A 106 2.78 -5.78 10.21
C ARG A 106 2.36 -5.32 8.82
N PHE A 107 2.45 -6.18 7.81
CA PHE A 107 2.16 -5.84 6.42
C PHE A 107 0.71 -5.36 6.24
N PHE A 108 -0.28 -6.24 6.46
CA PHE A 108 -1.68 -5.88 6.24
C PHE A 108 -2.21 -4.75 7.16
N PRO A 109 -1.84 -4.69 8.46
CA PRO A 109 -2.17 -3.52 9.28
C PRO A 109 -1.62 -2.20 8.72
N THR A 110 -0.40 -2.22 8.19
CA THR A 110 0.22 -1.02 7.59
C THR A 110 -0.51 -0.62 6.30
N ILE A 111 -0.81 -1.58 5.42
CA ILE A 111 -1.60 -1.33 4.21
C ILE A 111 -2.98 -0.76 4.57
N ALA A 112 -3.66 -1.33 5.57
CA ALA A 112 -4.97 -0.89 6.02
C ALA A 112 -4.98 0.56 6.52
N GLN A 113 -3.94 0.96 7.27
CA GLN A 113 -3.83 2.34 7.75
C GLN A 113 -3.57 3.33 6.61
N GLN A 114 -2.65 3.00 5.70
CA GLN A 114 -2.35 3.86 4.55
C GLN A 114 -3.58 4.00 3.64
N LEU A 115 -4.29 2.89 3.40
CA LEU A 115 -5.55 2.87 2.67
C LEU A 115 -6.62 3.75 3.34
N ALA A 116 -6.79 3.67 4.67
CA ALA A 116 -7.75 4.50 5.39
C ALA A 116 -7.39 6.00 5.38
N THR A 117 -6.10 6.29 5.27
CA THR A 117 -5.59 7.67 5.18
C THR A 117 -5.80 8.25 3.78
N SER A 118 -5.51 7.48 2.74
CA SER A 118 -5.67 7.89 1.33
C SER A 118 -7.14 7.90 0.88
N HIS A 119 -7.97 7.01 1.42
CA HIS A 119 -9.35 6.78 0.99
C HIS A 119 -10.33 6.89 2.16
N THR A 120 -10.53 8.11 2.66
CA THR A 120 -11.26 8.38 3.92
C THR A 120 -12.71 7.85 4.01
N PHE A 121 -13.35 7.51 2.88
CA PHE A 121 -14.69 6.90 2.90
C PHE A 121 -14.68 5.49 3.53
N ILE A 122 -13.55 4.78 3.55
CA ILE A 122 -13.47 3.47 4.21
C ILE A 122 -13.29 3.55 5.73
N CYS A 123 -13.05 4.76 6.26
CA CYS A 123 -12.72 4.92 7.67
C CYS A 123 -13.82 4.34 8.59
N GLU A 124 -15.08 4.56 8.25
CA GLU A 124 -16.20 4.06 9.04
C GLU A 124 -16.24 2.53 9.09
N ASP A 125 -16.04 1.86 7.95
CA ASP A 125 -16.00 0.40 7.89
C ASP A 125 -14.81 -0.16 8.68
N MET A 126 -13.64 0.45 8.53
CA MET A 126 -12.43 0.06 9.27
C MET A 126 -12.63 0.20 10.79
N ASP A 127 -13.21 1.32 11.24
CA ASP A 127 -13.48 1.54 12.67
C ASP A 127 -14.50 0.51 13.22
N ASN A 128 -15.55 0.19 12.45
CA ASN A 128 -16.51 -0.86 12.81
C ASN A 128 -15.85 -2.25 12.90
N ILE A 129 -14.95 -2.57 11.98
CA ILE A 129 -14.16 -3.81 11.99
C ILE A 129 -13.31 -3.90 13.26
N LEU A 130 -12.56 -2.84 13.57
CA LEU A 130 -11.65 -2.79 14.73
C LEU A 130 -12.41 -2.86 16.06
N LYS A 131 -13.61 -2.27 16.14
CA LYS A 131 -14.50 -2.41 17.31
C LYS A 131 -15.03 -3.83 17.48
N LYS A 132 -15.34 -4.50 16.37
CA LYS A 132 -15.90 -5.87 16.38
C LYS A 132 -14.85 -6.93 16.71
N ASP A 133 -13.62 -6.76 16.26
CA ASP A 133 -12.49 -7.64 16.55
C ASP A 133 -11.26 -6.82 16.99
N PRO A 134 -11.16 -6.43 18.28
CA PRO A 134 -10.05 -5.62 18.79
C PRO A 134 -8.67 -6.28 18.67
N TYR A 135 -8.63 -7.60 18.46
CA TYR A 135 -7.40 -8.38 18.35
C TYR A 135 -7.05 -8.73 16.91
N ILE A 136 -7.74 -8.15 15.92
CA ILE A 136 -7.51 -8.47 14.50
C ILE A 136 -6.04 -8.26 14.07
N LEU A 137 -5.37 -7.30 14.69
CA LEU A 137 -3.97 -6.95 14.43
C LEU A 137 -2.96 -8.00 14.89
N ASP A 138 -3.37 -8.92 15.78
CA ASP A 138 -2.55 -10.02 16.28
C ASP A 138 -2.95 -11.38 15.69
N LYS A 139 -3.92 -11.40 14.77
CA LYS A 139 -4.29 -12.61 14.04
C LYS A 139 -3.25 -12.92 12.96
N ASP A 140 -3.34 -14.13 12.42
CA ASP A 140 -2.53 -14.56 11.30
C ASP A 140 -2.74 -13.65 10.07
N PRO A 141 -1.74 -13.54 9.17
CA PRO A 141 -1.81 -12.65 8.01
C PRO A 141 -2.99 -12.90 7.09
N GLN A 142 -3.45 -14.15 6.96
CA GLN A 142 -4.60 -14.48 6.13
C GLN A 142 -5.89 -13.88 6.71
N ARG A 143 -6.05 -13.96 8.04
CA ARG A 143 -7.17 -13.32 8.76
C ARG A 143 -7.09 -11.80 8.72
N GLN A 144 -5.90 -11.23 8.87
CA GLN A 144 -5.67 -9.79 8.72
C GLN A 144 -6.06 -9.30 7.31
N PHE A 145 -5.56 -9.96 6.26
CA PHE A 145 -5.88 -9.62 4.88
C PHE A 145 -7.38 -9.63 4.62
N LYS A 146 -8.05 -10.73 4.99
CA LYS A 146 -9.48 -10.87 4.77
C LYS A 146 -10.26 -9.75 5.45
N THR A 147 -9.98 -9.52 6.74
CA THR A 147 -10.79 -8.62 7.55
C THR A 147 -10.45 -7.15 7.28
N LEU A 148 -9.17 -6.79 7.25
CA LEU A 148 -8.73 -5.39 7.15
C LEU A 148 -8.74 -4.86 5.72
N ILE A 149 -8.47 -5.72 4.73
CA ILE A 149 -8.37 -5.31 3.32
C ILE A 149 -9.63 -5.71 2.57
N LEU A 150 -9.89 -7.01 2.45
CA LEU A 150 -10.95 -7.51 1.57
C LEU A 150 -12.33 -7.06 2.03
N ASP A 151 -12.70 -7.29 3.29
CA ASP A 151 -14.02 -6.96 3.81
C ASP A 151 -14.27 -5.44 3.80
N THR A 152 -13.23 -4.62 4.03
CA THR A 152 -13.30 -3.16 3.97
C THR A 152 -13.56 -2.63 2.57
N ILE A 153 -12.87 -3.13 1.55
CA ILE A 153 -12.98 -2.58 0.17
C ILE A 153 -14.13 -3.20 -0.64
N ARG A 154 -14.64 -4.36 -0.21
CA ARG A 154 -15.63 -5.14 -0.97
C ARG A 154 -16.90 -4.36 -1.27
N SER A 155 -17.38 -3.57 -0.31
CA SER A 155 -18.59 -2.75 -0.44
C SER A 155 -18.47 -1.65 -1.50
N TYR A 156 -17.24 -1.34 -1.93
CA TYR A 156 -16.94 -0.27 -2.88
C TYR A 156 -16.44 -0.77 -4.24
N ALA A 157 -16.35 -2.09 -4.43
CA ALA A 157 -15.93 -2.67 -5.69
C ALA A 157 -16.81 -2.19 -6.85
N GLY A 158 -16.18 -1.64 -7.90
CA GLY A 158 -16.86 -1.12 -9.09
C GLY A 158 -17.38 0.32 -8.97
N SER A 159 -17.31 0.93 -7.79
CA SER A 159 -17.77 2.32 -7.55
C SER A 159 -16.62 3.32 -7.43
N LEU A 160 -15.37 2.84 -7.40
CA LEU A 160 -14.18 3.64 -7.12
C LEU A 160 -13.07 3.36 -8.13
N PRO A 161 -12.16 4.33 -8.33
CA PRO A 161 -10.88 4.05 -8.96
C PRO A 161 -10.19 2.88 -8.27
N THR A 162 -9.56 1.99 -9.05
CA THR A 162 -8.82 0.86 -8.48
C THR A 162 -7.64 1.36 -7.65
N PRO A 163 -7.59 1.10 -6.32
CA PRO A 163 -6.46 1.48 -5.49
C PRO A 163 -5.23 0.64 -5.86
N ILE A 164 -4.06 1.28 -5.93
CA ILE A 164 -2.79 0.60 -6.22
C ILE A 164 -1.96 0.44 -4.95
N VAL A 165 -1.49 -0.79 -4.71
CA VAL A 165 -0.54 -1.10 -3.65
C VAL A 165 0.80 -1.47 -4.28
N VAL A 166 1.87 -0.79 -3.87
CA VAL A 166 3.24 -1.10 -4.32
C VAL A 166 3.95 -1.88 -3.22
N VAL A 167 4.46 -3.07 -3.58
CA VAL A 167 5.21 -3.93 -2.67
C VAL A 167 6.56 -4.25 -3.29
N ASP A 168 7.63 -4.08 -2.54
CA ASP A 168 8.99 -4.44 -2.95
C ASP A 168 9.62 -5.42 -1.96
N ALA A 169 10.59 -6.19 -2.45
CA ALA A 169 11.38 -7.14 -1.66
C ALA A 169 10.54 -8.17 -0.89
N LEU A 170 9.44 -8.68 -1.46
CA LEU A 170 8.56 -9.66 -0.80
C LEU A 170 9.30 -10.92 -0.30
N ASP A 171 10.44 -11.25 -0.89
CA ASP A 171 11.36 -12.34 -0.48
C ASP A 171 12.24 -12.03 0.75
N GLU A 172 12.17 -10.80 1.26
CA GLU A 172 12.78 -10.34 2.51
C GLU A 172 11.83 -10.40 3.71
N CYS A 173 10.62 -10.89 3.48
CA CYS A 173 9.62 -11.14 4.51
C CYS A 173 9.95 -12.38 5.35
N GLU A 174 9.72 -12.29 6.66
CA GLU A 174 9.78 -13.36 7.67
C GLU A 174 8.39 -13.76 8.18
#